data_AF-A0A0C1IVQ4-F1
#
_entry.id   AF-A0A0C1IVQ4-F1
#
_cell.length_a   1.000
_cell.length_b   1.000
_cell.length_c   1.000
_cell.angle_alpha   90.00
_cell.angle_beta   90.00
_cell.angle_gamma   90.00
#
_symmetry.space_group_name_H-M   'P 1'
#
loop_
_entity.id
_entity.type
_entity.pdbx_description
1 polymer ?
#
loop_
_entity_poly.entity_id
_entity_poly.type
_entity_poly.pdbx_seq_one_letter_code
_entity_poly.pdbx_strand_id
1 'polypeptide(L)'
;MQHNETKNERREQIIEGAFWALKEQGLPNLSYDAIAESAGVSRQLVRYHFSNSEDLMISVCDYLAALYREALIAATVNAADGPRLDVFFDFYFDLLEGFPKPRDDQVYDAMMSLAARSKPVRSALRGQYQLLGEVLSHEIELQYPTLTRKSALEISYLFVCLMYGHWKMVATLGLSEDHKFVTRAALDRLILSYLEKGASSETTASVWSSVKET
;
A
#
# COMPACT_ATOMS: atom_id res chain seq x y z
N MET A 1 27.95 19.82 -3.73
CA MET A 1 26.65 19.58 -3.09
C MET A 1 25.50 19.89 -4.06
N GLN A 2 25.45 21.08 -4.68
CA GLN A 2 24.47 21.46 -5.72
C GLN A 2 24.21 20.43 -6.86
N HIS A 3 25.25 19.76 -7.39
CA HIS A 3 25.05 18.84 -8.53
C HIS A 3 24.31 17.53 -8.19
N ASN A 4 24.33 17.11 -6.92
CA ASN A 4 23.61 15.93 -6.45
C ASN A 4 22.16 16.25 -6.05
N GLU A 5 21.92 17.45 -5.50
CA GLU A 5 20.57 17.94 -5.17
C GLU A 5 19.70 18.02 -6.43
N THR A 6 20.19 18.68 -7.49
CA THR A 6 19.46 18.77 -8.76
C THR A 6 19.24 17.39 -9.40
N LYS A 7 20.17 16.44 -9.25
CA LYS A 7 20.03 15.09 -9.80
C LYS A 7 18.94 14.29 -9.07
N ASN A 8 18.84 14.42 -7.75
CA ASN A 8 17.81 13.76 -6.96
C ASN A 8 16.44 14.39 -7.21
N GLU A 9 16.34 15.73 -7.23
CA GLU A 9 15.11 16.45 -7.57
C GLU A 9 14.56 16.04 -8.93
N ARG A 10 15.41 15.91 -9.95
CA ARG A 10 14.98 15.44 -11.28
C ARG A 10 14.52 13.99 -11.27
N ARG A 11 15.17 13.14 -10.47
CA ARG A 11 14.78 11.74 -10.33
C ARG A 11 13.40 11.63 -9.67
N GLU A 12 13.16 12.38 -8.60
CA GLU A 12 11.86 12.47 -7.91
C GLU A 12 10.77 13.00 -8.83
N GLN A 13 11.04 14.09 -9.56
CA GLN A 13 10.12 14.65 -10.56
C GLN A 13 9.69 13.61 -11.61
N ILE A 14 10.62 12.75 -12.07
CA ILE A 14 10.31 11.69 -13.02
C ILE A 14 9.45 10.58 -12.38
N ILE A 15 9.71 10.25 -11.11
CA ILE A 15 8.89 9.26 -10.37
C ILE A 15 7.47 9.78 -10.20
N GLU A 16 7.31 11.05 -9.83
CA GLU A 16 6.00 11.70 -9.72
C GLU A 16 5.28 11.74 -11.07
N GLY A 17 5.97 12.10 -12.15
CA GLY A 17 5.37 12.06 -13.50
C GLY A 17 4.99 10.64 -13.94
N ALA A 18 5.73 9.61 -13.52
CA ALA A 18 5.33 8.23 -13.77
C ALA A 18 4.09 7.82 -12.97
N PHE A 19 3.99 8.26 -11.71
CA PHE A 19 2.80 8.09 -10.89
C PHE A 19 1.58 8.74 -11.53
N TRP A 20 1.70 10.01 -11.97
CA TRP A 20 0.59 10.74 -12.60
C TRP A 20 0.22 10.18 -13.97
N ALA A 21 1.20 9.82 -14.80
CA ALA A 21 0.94 9.15 -16.08
C ALA A 21 0.18 7.83 -15.88
N LEU A 22 0.55 7.02 -14.88
CA LEU A 22 -0.19 5.80 -14.54
C LEU A 22 -1.61 6.10 -14.06
N LYS A 23 -1.76 7.10 -13.20
CA LYS A 23 -3.05 7.48 -12.61
C LYS A 23 -4.03 8.05 -13.64
N GLU A 24 -3.55 8.80 -14.62
CA GLU A 24 -4.40 9.51 -15.59
C GLU A 24 -4.62 8.71 -16.87
N GLN A 25 -3.59 8.00 -17.34
CA GLN A 25 -3.60 7.35 -18.66
C GLN A 25 -3.69 5.82 -18.56
N GLY A 26 -3.47 5.26 -17.37
CA GLY A 26 -3.46 3.83 -17.12
C GLY A 26 -2.21 3.12 -17.65
N LEU A 27 -2.03 1.88 -17.19
CA LEU A 27 -0.87 1.05 -17.53
C LEU A 27 -0.64 0.85 -19.05
N PRO A 28 -1.67 0.60 -19.89
CA PRO A 28 -1.46 0.35 -21.32
C PRO A 28 -0.81 1.50 -22.09
N ASN A 29 -0.99 2.74 -21.63
CA ASN A 29 -0.48 3.94 -22.28
C ASN A 29 0.83 4.45 -21.66
N LEU A 30 1.34 3.76 -20.63
CA LEU A 30 2.57 4.18 -19.98
C LEU A 30 3.76 4.04 -20.94
N SER A 31 4.45 5.15 -21.19
CA SER A 31 5.64 5.22 -22.03
C SER A 31 6.59 6.29 -21.52
N TYR A 32 7.86 6.26 -21.95
CA TYR A 32 8.80 7.33 -21.59
C TYR A 32 8.36 8.70 -22.09
N ASP A 33 7.58 8.75 -23.18
CA ASP A 33 7.03 10.00 -23.70
C ASP A 33 5.90 10.51 -22.79
N ALA A 34 4.96 9.63 -22.41
CA ALA A 34 3.89 9.97 -21.46
C ALA A 34 4.44 10.39 -20.08
N ILE A 35 5.47 9.70 -19.58
CA ILE A 35 6.15 10.05 -18.32
C ILE A 35 6.84 11.41 -18.45
N ALA A 36 7.54 11.66 -19.55
CA ALA A 36 8.23 12.93 -19.78
C ALA A 36 7.25 14.10 -19.86
N GLU A 37 6.12 13.90 -20.55
CA GLU A 37 5.03 14.87 -20.63
C GLU A 37 4.44 15.17 -19.25
N SER A 38 4.07 14.13 -18.49
CA SER A 38 3.50 14.28 -17.15
C SER A 38 4.47 14.90 -16.14
N ALA A 39 5.78 14.58 -16.24
CA ALA A 39 6.82 15.18 -15.41
C ALA A 39 7.25 16.59 -15.87
N GLY A 40 6.86 17.04 -17.07
CA GLY A 40 7.36 18.31 -17.64
C GLY A 40 8.86 18.30 -17.94
N VAL A 41 9.40 17.16 -18.40
CA VAL A 41 10.83 16.99 -18.74
C VAL A 41 11.00 16.40 -20.14
N SER A 42 12.25 16.27 -20.61
CA SER A 42 12.51 15.59 -21.88
C SER A 42 12.56 14.07 -21.74
N ARG A 43 12.13 13.35 -22.78
CA ARG A 43 12.27 11.90 -22.88
C ARG A 43 13.71 11.41 -22.67
N GLN A 44 14.71 12.17 -23.14
CA GLN A 44 16.12 11.85 -22.94
C GLN A 44 16.52 11.93 -21.46
N LEU A 45 15.97 12.89 -20.72
CA LEU A 45 16.21 13.00 -19.28
C LEU A 45 15.60 11.81 -18.52
N VAL A 46 14.38 11.39 -18.88
CA VAL A 46 13.75 10.18 -18.31
C VAL A 46 14.67 8.96 -18.53
N ARG A 47 15.12 8.73 -19.77
CA ARG A 47 16.03 7.62 -20.11
C ARG A 47 17.40 7.70 -19.43
N TYR A 48 17.89 8.91 -19.16
CA TYR A 48 19.15 9.13 -18.47
C TYR A 48 19.08 8.70 -16.99
N HIS A 49 17.98 9.02 -16.30
CA HIS A 49 17.78 8.63 -14.90
C HIS A 49 17.27 7.19 -14.75
N PHE A 50 16.46 6.72 -15.69
CA PHE A 50 15.85 5.39 -15.69
C PHE A 50 16.04 4.72 -17.05
N SER A 51 17.15 4.03 -17.20
CA SER A 51 17.45 3.23 -18.39
C SER A 51 16.58 1.96 -18.45
N ASN A 52 16.22 1.42 -17.28
CA ASN A 52 15.32 0.30 -17.10
C ASN A 52 13.96 0.77 -16.55
N SER A 53 12.88 0.36 -17.21
CA SER A 53 11.52 0.67 -16.77
C SER A 53 11.19 0.00 -15.43
N GLU A 54 11.74 -1.18 -15.14
CA GLU A 54 11.48 -1.84 -13.85
C GLU A 54 12.03 -1.02 -12.67
N ASP A 55 13.22 -0.42 -12.81
CA ASP A 55 13.83 0.42 -11.77
C ASP A 55 12.96 1.66 -11.46
N LEU A 56 12.34 2.23 -12.50
CA LEU A 56 11.36 3.31 -12.34
C LEU A 56 10.12 2.82 -11.60
N MET A 57 9.57 1.67 -11.99
CA MET A 57 8.38 1.11 -11.34
C MET A 57 8.64 0.71 -9.88
N ILE A 58 9.83 0.21 -9.54
CA ILE A 58 10.25 0.00 -8.14
C ILE A 58 10.26 1.32 -7.37
N SER A 59 10.75 2.39 -8.00
CA SER A 59 10.76 3.72 -7.37
C SER A 59 9.35 4.30 -7.20
N VAL A 60 8.42 4.02 -8.12
CA VAL A 60 7.00 4.35 -7.99
C VAL A 60 6.35 3.56 -6.85
N CYS A 61 6.72 2.30 -6.67
CA CYS A 61 6.35 1.52 -5.49
C CYS A 61 6.75 2.27 -4.21
N ASP A 62 8.02 2.66 -4.08
CA ASP A 62 8.52 3.34 -2.88
C ASP A 62 7.80 4.67 -2.64
N TYR A 63 7.51 5.40 -3.72
CA TYR A 63 6.72 6.63 -3.68
C TYR A 63 5.30 6.40 -3.15
N LEU A 64 4.58 5.38 -3.64
CA LEU A 64 3.25 5.01 -3.12
C LEU A 64 3.31 4.72 -1.61
N ALA A 65 4.28 3.92 -1.16
CA ALA A 65 4.43 3.61 0.26
C ALA A 65 4.75 4.86 1.11
N ALA A 66 5.46 5.86 0.55
CA ALA A 66 5.72 7.12 1.20
C ALA A 66 4.45 7.96 1.39
N LEU A 67 3.60 8.07 0.37
CA LEU A 67 2.32 8.79 0.45
C LEU A 67 1.44 8.27 1.58
N TYR A 68 1.29 6.94 1.69
CA TYR A 68 0.48 6.33 2.76
C TYR A 68 1.09 6.55 4.14
N ARG A 69 2.42 6.43 4.27
CA ARG A 69 3.12 6.67 5.53
C ARG A 69 2.97 8.11 5.99
N GLU A 70 3.15 9.09 5.11
CA GLU A 70 3.00 10.51 5.42
C GLU A 70 1.57 10.84 5.85
N ALA A 71 0.57 10.31 5.13
CA ALA A 71 -0.84 10.49 5.47
C ALA A 71 -1.20 9.85 6.82
N LEU A 72 -0.69 8.64 7.12
CA LEU A 72 -0.89 7.98 8.41
C LEU A 72 -0.22 8.73 9.57
N ILE A 73 0.99 9.26 9.36
CA ILE A 73 1.67 10.08 10.36
C ILE A 73 0.84 11.34 10.65
N ALA A 74 0.34 12.01 9.61
CA ALA A 74 -0.52 13.18 9.76
C ALA A 74 -1.80 12.85 10.54
N ALA A 75 -2.46 11.73 10.22
CA ALA A 75 -3.66 11.27 10.92
C ALA A 75 -3.37 10.96 12.40
N THR A 76 -2.30 10.22 12.68
CA THR A 76 -1.94 9.81 14.05
C THR A 76 -1.57 11.01 14.94
N VAL A 77 -0.94 12.05 14.38
CA VAL A 77 -0.53 13.24 15.14
C VAL A 77 -1.70 14.19 15.41
N ASN A 78 -2.63 14.34 14.46
CA ASN A 78 -3.62 15.41 14.49
C ASN A 78 -5.06 14.95 14.80
N ALA A 79 -5.37 13.67 14.68
CA ALA A 79 -6.74 13.14 14.80
C ALA A 79 -6.98 12.27 16.04
N ALA A 80 -5.92 11.83 16.74
CA ALA A 80 -6.01 10.62 17.55
C ALA A 80 -6.57 10.85 18.97
N ASP A 81 -7.89 10.81 19.09
CA ASP A 81 -8.57 10.29 20.28
C ASP A 81 -8.95 8.81 20.01
N GLY A 82 -8.38 7.86 20.77
CA GLY A 82 -8.72 6.42 20.66
C GLY A 82 -7.53 5.48 20.41
N PRO A 83 -7.75 4.15 20.32
CA PRO A 83 -6.70 3.17 20.08
C PRO A 83 -6.07 3.34 18.70
N ARG A 84 -4.74 3.26 18.62
CA ARG A 84 -4.00 3.45 17.35
C ARG A 84 -4.43 2.46 16.27
N LEU A 85 -4.74 1.21 16.60
CA LEU A 85 -5.20 0.23 15.62
C LEU A 85 -6.47 0.67 14.89
N ASP A 86 -7.41 1.29 15.61
CA ASP A 86 -8.66 1.77 15.02
C ASP A 86 -8.39 2.91 14.03
N VAL A 87 -7.47 3.82 14.35
CA VAL A 87 -6.99 4.86 13.42
C VAL A 87 -6.41 4.23 12.15
N PHE A 88 -5.60 3.18 12.27
CA PHE A 88 -5.05 2.49 11.11
C PHE A 88 -6.15 1.87 10.24
N PHE A 89 -7.07 1.13 10.84
CA PHE A 89 -8.16 0.51 10.09
C PHE A 89 -9.05 1.56 9.42
N ASP A 90 -9.44 2.60 10.15
CA ASP A 90 -10.32 3.65 9.64
C ASP A 90 -9.64 4.45 8.53
N PHE A 91 -8.33 4.71 8.63
CA PHE A 91 -7.57 5.35 7.56
C PHE A 91 -7.62 4.54 6.26
N TYR A 92 -7.30 3.25 6.31
CA TYR A 92 -7.26 2.40 5.11
C TYR A 92 -8.63 2.14 4.49
N PHE A 93 -9.72 2.31 5.25
CA PHE A 93 -11.09 2.29 4.73
C PHE A 93 -11.67 3.68 4.47
N ASP A 94 -10.84 4.74 4.51
CA ASP A 94 -11.26 6.11 4.19
C ASP A 94 -12.44 6.60 5.07
N LEU A 95 -12.33 6.33 6.36
CA LEU A 95 -13.30 6.66 7.41
C LEU A 95 -12.83 7.77 8.35
N LEU A 96 -11.55 8.17 8.26
CA LEU A 96 -11.03 9.29 9.05
C LEU A 96 -11.39 10.63 8.41
N GLU A 97 -12.23 11.41 9.10
CA GLU A 97 -12.60 12.75 8.67
C GLU A 97 -11.37 13.66 8.62
N GLY A 98 -11.18 14.38 7.51
CA GLY A 98 -10.03 15.28 7.31
C GLY A 98 -8.72 14.58 6.93
N PHE A 99 -8.65 13.25 6.99
CA PHE A 99 -7.45 12.47 6.65
C PHE A 99 -7.79 11.38 5.62
N PRO A 100 -8.19 11.77 4.39
CA PRO A 100 -8.55 10.81 3.36
C PRO A 100 -7.32 9.98 2.97
N LYS A 101 -7.55 8.72 2.60
CA LYS A 101 -6.47 7.92 2.01
C LYS A 101 -6.06 8.50 0.65
N PRO A 102 -4.82 8.27 0.19
CA PRO A 102 -4.42 8.59 -1.18
C PRO A 102 -5.38 7.99 -2.22
N ARG A 103 -5.76 8.79 -3.23
CA ARG A 103 -6.63 8.40 -4.35
C ARG A 103 -5.79 7.86 -5.50
N ASP A 104 -5.19 6.69 -5.29
CA ASP A 104 -4.20 6.07 -6.18
C ASP A 104 -4.46 4.58 -6.47
N ASP A 105 -5.69 4.12 -6.26
CA ASP A 105 -6.08 2.70 -6.40
C ASP A 105 -5.74 2.13 -7.79
N GLN A 106 -5.84 2.96 -8.85
CA GLN A 106 -5.48 2.60 -10.22
C GLN A 106 -3.98 2.41 -10.42
N VAL A 107 -3.15 3.15 -9.68
CA VAL A 107 -1.69 3.00 -9.72
C VAL A 107 -1.32 1.68 -9.03
N TYR A 108 -1.94 1.35 -7.90
CA TYR A 108 -1.78 0.04 -7.27
C TYR A 108 -2.22 -1.12 -8.18
N ASP A 109 -3.31 -0.97 -8.94
CA ASP A 109 -3.73 -1.96 -9.96
C ASP A 109 -2.67 -2.17 -11.04
N ALA A 110 -2.11 -1.08 -11.55
CA ALA A 110 -1.02 -1.13 -12.52
C ALA A 110 0.19 -1.88 -11.95
N MET A 111 0.59 -1.56 -10.71
CA MET A 111 1.73 -2.21 -10.06
C MET A 111 1.49 -3.70 -9.79
N MET A 112 0.28 -4.09 -9.39
CA MET A 112 -0.09 -5.49 -9.22
C MET A 112 -0.08 -6.26 -10.54
N SER A 113 -0.57 -5.65 -11.62
CA SER A 113 -0.45 -6.20 -12.97
C SER A 113 1.01 -6.42 -13.38
N LEU A 114 1.88 -5.43 -13.14
CA LEU A 114 3.31 -5.53 -13.43
C LEU A 114 4.01 -6.61 -12.59
N ALA A 115 3.66 -6.74 -11.30
CA ALA A 115 4.21 -7.75 -10.40
C ALA A 115 3.93 -9.20 -10.85
N ALA A 116 2.88 -9.42 -11.65
CA ALA A 116 2.58 -10.73 -12.21
C ALA A 116 3.68 -11.23 -13.17
N ARG A 117 4.47 -10.32 -13.77
CA ARG A 117 5.55 -10.68 -14.71
C ARG A 117 6.93 -10.15 -14.35
N SER A 118 7.03 -9.17 -13.45
CA SER A 118 8.30 -8.59 -13.00
C SER A 118 8.64 -9.05 -11.58
N LYS A 119 9.72 -9.85 -11.42
CA LYS A 119 10.18 -10.26 -10.08
C LYS A 119 10.59 -9.07 -9.21
N PRO A 120 11.35 -8.08 -9.71
CA PRO A 120 11.74 -6.92 -8.90
C PRO A 120 10.54 -6.11 -8.40
N VAL A 121 9.56 -5.82 -9.26
CA VAL A 121 8.34 -5.09 -8.87
C VAL A 121 7.52 -5.89 -7.86
N ARG A 122 7.38 -7.21 -8.06
CA ARG A 122 6.69 -8.08 -7.10
C ARG A 122 7.36 -8.07 -5.73
N SER A 123 8.69 -8.13 -5.67
CA SER A 123 9.44 -8.08 -4.42
C SER A 123 9.27 -6.73 -3.73
N ALA A 124 9.28 -5.62 -4.47
CA ALA A 124 9.03 -4.28 -3.92
C ALA A 124 7.62 -4.18 -3.30
N LEU A 125 6.57 -4.56 -4.04
CA LEU A 125 5.19 -4.57 -3.52
C LEU A 125 5.03 -5.51 -2.31
N ARG A 126 5.62 -6.72 -2.38
CA ARG A 126 5.58 -7.68 -1.27
C ARG A 126 6.16 -7.07 0.00
N GLY A 127 7.31 -6.40 -0.09
CA GLY A 127 7.95 -5.76 1.06
C GLY A 127 7.07 -4.70 1.72
N GLN A 128 6.32 -3.94 0.93
CA GLN A 128 5.38 -2.94 1.46
C GLN A 128 4.24 -3.56 2.27
N TYR A 129 3.59 -4.58 1.72
CA TYR A 129 2.51 -5.26 2.41
C TYR A 129 3.00 -6.06 3.62
N GLN A 130 4.21 -6.64 3.56
CA GLN A 130 4.84 -7.28 4.72
C GLN A 130 5.08 -6.27 5.85
N LEU A 131 5.64 -5.10 5.55
CA LEU A 131 5.86 -4.04 6.54
C LEU A 131 4.53 -3.58 7.17
N LEU A 132 3.49 -3.38 6.35
CA LEU A 132 2.16 -3.05 6.86
C LEU A 132 1.61 -4.15 7.79
N GLY A 133 1.73 -5.40 7.37
CA GLY A 133 1.34 -6.57 8.15
C GLY A 133 2.06 -6.68 9.50
N GLU A 134 3.36 -6.38 9.52
CA GLU A 134 4.19 -6.33 10.73
C GLU A 134 3.74 -5.23 11.68
N VAL A 135 3.56 -4.00 11.18
CA VAL A 135 3.07 -2.88 11.98
C VAL A 135 1.70 -3.19 12.58
N LEU A 136 0.75 -3.64 11.77
CA LEU A 136 -0.59 -3.99 12.25
C LEU A 136 -0.58 -5.13 13.27
N SER A 137 0.24 -6.17 13.05
CA SER A 137 0.36 -7.27 14.01
C SER A 137 0.86 -6.79 15.38
N HIS A 138 1.78 -5.82 15.39
CA HIS A 138 2.28 -5.24 16.63
C HIS A 138 1.20 -4.42 17.36
N GLU A 139 0.47 -3.58 16.63
CA GLU A 139 -0.63 -2.80 17.20
C GLU A 139 -1.77 -3.69 17.72
N ILE A 140 -2.06 -4.81 17.04
CA ILE A 140 -3.01 -5.83 17.50
C ILE A 140 -2.57 -6.46 18.82
N GLU A 141 -1.29 -6.81 18.97
CA GLU A 141 -0.76 -7.37 20.23
C GLU A 141 -0.83 -6.38 21.39
N LEU A 142 -0.57 -5.11 21.12
CA LEU A 142 -0.66 -4.05 22.14
C LEU A 142 -2.11 -3.85 22.60
N GLN A 143 -3.07 -3.84 21.68
CA GLN A 143 -4.47 -3.62 22.00
C GLN A 143 -5.16 -4.88 22.57
N TYR A 144 -4.72 -6.07 22.16
CA TYR A 144 -5.29 -7.36 22.58
C TYR A 144 -4.23 -8.31 23.13
N PRO A 145 -3.70 -8.09 24.36
CA PRO A 145 -2.58 -8.85 24.92
C PRO A 145 -2.84 -10.34 25.14
N THR A 146 -4.11 -10.77 25.10
CA THR A 146 -4.50 -12.19 25.21
C THR A 146 -4.35 -12.95 23.90
N LEU A 147 -4.21 -12.26 22.76
CA LEU A 147 -3.95 -12.90 21.47
C LEU A 147 -2.49 -13.35 21.39
N THR A 148 -2.26 -14.47 20.71
CA THR A 148 -0.89 -14.89 20.40
C THR A 148 -0.31 -14.06 19.25
N ARG A 149 1.02 -13.96 19.18
CA ARG A 149 1.75 -13.39 18.02
C ARG A 149 1.24 -13.97 16.69
N LYS A 150 0.98 -15.28 16.66
CA LYS A 150 0.49 -15.96 15.46
C LYS A 150 -0.91 -15.48 15.07
N SER A 151 -1.82 -15.36 16.03
CA SER A 151 -3.16 -14.80 15.80
C SER A 151 -3.10 -13.37 15.26
N ALA A 152 -2.23 -12.53 15.83
CA ALA A 152 -2.03 -11.16 15.37
C ALA A 152 -1.49 -11.09 13.93
N LEU A 153 -0.56 -11.97 13.57
CA LEU A 153 -0.05 -12.10 12.19
C LEU A 153 -1.15 -12.55 11.21
N GLU A 154 -1.99 -13.51 11.61
CA GLU A 154 -3.11 -13.97 10.78
C GLU A 154 -4.13 -12.86 10.54
N ILE A 155 -4.52 -12.14 11.60
CA ILE A 155 -5.45 -11.00 11.49
C ILE A 155 -4.85 -9.90 10.59
N SER A 156 -3.56 -9.58 10.73
CA SER A 156 -2.94 -8.55 9.88
C SER A 156 -2.86 -8.96 8.40
N TYR A 157 -2.64 -10.24 8.11
CA TYR A 157 -2.73 -10.77 6.75
C TYR A 157 -4.14 -10.69 6.19
N LEU A 158 -5.14 -11.13 6.96
CA LEU A 158 -6.55 -11.06 6.55
C LEU A 158 -7.03 -9.62 6.35
N PHE A 159 -6.55 -8.69 7.19
CA PHE A 159 -6.77 -7.26 6.99
C PHE A 159 -6.30 -6.81 5.61
N VAL A 160 -5.06 -7.12 5.22
CA VAL A 160 -4.52 -6.70 3.92
C VAL A 160 -5.31 -7.33 2.76
N CYS A 161 -5.70 -8.60 2.88
CA CYS A 161 -6.55 -9.25 1.88
C CYS A 161 -7.92 -8.57 1.74
N LEU A 162 -8.58 -8.27 2.86
CA LEU A 162 -9.88 -7.60 2.89
C LEU A 162 -9.80 -6.17 2.36
N MET A 163 -8.79 -5.40 2.80
CA MET A 163 -8.53 -4.04 2.36
C MET A 163 -8.30 -3.98 0.85
N TYR A 164 -7.37 -4.79 0.33
CA TYR A 164 -7.07 -4.81 -1.09
C TYR A 164 -8.31 -5.23 -1.90
N GLY A 165 -8.97 -6.34 -1.51
CA GLY A 165 -10.17 -6.83 -2.17
C GLY A 165 -11.30 -5.79 -2.19
N HIS A 166 -11.53 -5.12 -1.06
CA HIS A 166 -12.53 -4.05 -0.94
C HIS A 166 -12.32 -2.96 -1.99
N TRP A 167 -11.11 -2.40 -2.07
CA TRP A 167 -10.84 -1.31 -3.00
C TRP A 167 -10.89 -1.74 -4.47
N LYS A 168 -10.65 -3.01 -4.79
CA LYS A 168 -10.89 -3.50 -6.17
C LYS A 168 -12.38 -3.51 -6.49
N MET A 169 -13.22 -3.95 -5.55
CA MET A 169 -14.67 -3.97 -5.76
C MET A 169 -15.25 -2.55 -5.85
N VAL A 170 -14.75 -1.61 -5.03
CA VAL A 170 -15.24 -0.23 -4.99
C VAL A 170 -14.60 0.64 -6.07
N ALA A 171 -13.29 0.88 -6.00
CA ALA A 171 -12.63 1.84 -6.88
C ALA A 171 -12.45 1.32 -8.32
N THR A 172 -12.24 0.01 -8.50
CA THR A 172 -12.01 -0.56 -9.83
C THR A 172 -13.32 -1.00 -10.50
N LEU A 173 -14.23 -1.67 -9.79
CA LEU A 173 -15.50 -2.17 -10.35
C LEU A 173 -16.70 -1.23 -10.16
N GLY A 174 -16.55 -0.16 -9.39
CA GLY A 174 -17.59 0.86 -9.23
C GLY A 174 -18.74 0.47 -8.31
N LEU A 175 -18.53 -0.47 -7.37
CA LEU A 175 -19.52 -0.70 -6.31
C LEU A 175 -19.56 0.49 -5.32
N SER A 176 -20.69 0.65 -4.63
CA SER A 176 -20.88 1.76 -3.69
C SER A 176 -19.76 1.87 -2.66
N GLU A 177 -19.28 3.09 -2.43
CA GLU A 177 -18.29 3.39 -1.38
C GLU A 177 -18.80 3.04 0.02
N ASP A 178 -20.12 2.98 0.25
CA ASP A 178 -20.69 2.60 1.56
C ASP A 178 -20.29 1.19 2.00
N HIS A 179 -19.83 0.33 1.09
CA HIS A 179 -19.27 -0.96 1.47
C HIS A 179 -18.04 -0.84 2.38
N LYS A 180 -17.41 0.34 2.48
CA LYS A 180 -16.28 0.59 3.40
C LYS A 180 -16.69 0.37 4.86
N PHE A 181 -17.91 0.77 5.22
CA PHE A 181 -18.48 0.52 6.55
C PHE A 181 -18.69 -0.98 6.80
N VAL A 182 -19.15 -1.71 5.79
CA VAL A 182 -19.37 -3.17 5.87
C VAL A 182 -18.04 -3.89 6.09
N THR A 183 -17.02 -3.58 5.27
CA THR A 183 -15.71 -4.23 5.36
C THR A 183 -15.00 -3.86 6.66
N ARG A 184 -15.04 -2.59 7.09
CA ARG A 184 -14.44 -2.17 8.37
C ARG A 184 -15.06 -2.89 9.57
N ALA A 185 -16.39 -2.98 9.62
CA ALA A 185 -17.08 -3.68 10.71
C ALA A 185 -16.83 -5.21 10.69
N ALA A 186 -16.47 -5.79 9.55
CA ALA A 186 -16.10 -7.21 9.47
C ALA A 186 -14.78 -7.50 10.21
N LEU A 187 -13.85 -6.54 10.28
CA LEU A 187 -12.59 -6.69 11.00
C LEU A 187 -12.79 -6.81 12.52
N ASP A 188 -13.71 -6.05 13.09
CA ASP A 188 -14.02 -6.15 14.53
C ASP A 188 -14.56 -7.55 14.86
N ARG A 189 -15.46 -8.06 14.02
CA ARG A 189 -16.01 -9.42 14.16
C ARG A 189 -14.92 -10.50 14.01
N LEU A 190 -13.97 -10.29 13.09
CA LEU A 190 -12.84 -11.18 12.91
C LEU A 190 -11.98 -11.21 14.18
N ILE A 191 -11.60 -10.06 14.72
CA ILE A 191 -10.81 -9.97 15.97
C ILE A 191 -11.55 -10.62 17.13
N LEU A 192 -12.85 -10.35 17.29
CA LEU A 192 -13.68 -10.98 18.33
C LEU A 192 -13.67 -12.50 18.20
N SER A 193 -13.78 -13.05 16.99
CA SER A 193 -13.72 -14.50 16.77
C SER A 193 -12.36 -15.10 17.21
N TYR A 194 -11.25 -14.38 17.00
CA TYR A 194 -9.94 -14.80 17.48
C TYR A 194 -9.83 -14.76 19.01
N LEU A 195 -10.43 -13.74 19.64
CA LEU A 195 -10.46 -13.61 21.10
C LEU A 195 -11.28 -14.75 21.75
N GLU A 196 -12.42 -15.10 21.16
CA GLU A 196 -13.29 -16.19 21.64
C GLU A 196 -12.65 -17.57 21.49
N LYS A 197 -11.93 -17.81 20.38
CA LYS A 197 -11.25 -19.09 20.12
C LYS A 197 -10.01 -19.29 20.99
N GLY A 198 -9.45 -18.22 21.55
CA GLY A 198 -8.24 -18.25 22.37
C GLY A 198 -6.96 -18.52 21.56
N ALA A 199 -5.88 -18.89 22.25
CA ALA A 199 -4.54 -19.03 21.67
C ALA A 199 -4.34 -20.17 20.64
N SER A 200 -5.38 -20.94 20.30
CA SER A 200 -5.28 -22.07 19.38
C SER A 200 -5.50 -21.66 17.93
N SER A 201 -4.42 -21.29 17.24
CA SER A 201 -4.42 -21.32 15.76
C SER A 201 -4.05 -22.73 15.28
N GLU A 202 -4.97 -23.34 14.53
CA GLU A 202 -4.85 -24.68 13.92
C GLU A 202 -3.94 -24.70 12.68
N THR A 203 -3.55 -23.54 12.14
CA THR A 203 -2.85 -23.45 10.85
C THR A 203 -1.32 -23.60 11.02
N THR A 204 -0.62 -24.38 10.22
CA THR A 204 0.86 -24.48 10.30
C THR A 204 1.58 -23.46 9.40
N ALA A 205 0.84 -22.58 8.74
CA ALA A 205 1.37 -21.60 7.81
C ALA A 205 2.29 -20.60 8.51
N SER A 206 3.43 -20.32 7.86
CA SER A 206 4.30 -19.20 8.21
C SER A 206 3.74 -17.94 7.56
N VAL A 207 2.88 -17.23 8.30
CA VAL A 207 2.21 -16.01 7.80
C VAL A 207 3.24 -14.96 7.42
N TRP A 208 2.98 -14.23 6.34
CA TRP A 208 3.91 -13.25 5.73
C TRP A 208 5.21 -13.81 5.16
N SER A 209 5.48 -15.12 5.24
CA SER A 209 6.64 -15.72 4.58
C SER A 209 6.52 -15.69 3.05
N SER A 210 7.63 -15.41 2.38
CA SER A 210 7.72 -15.53 0.92
C SER A 210 8.15 -16.93 0.51
N VAL A 211 7.59 -17.45 -0.58
CA VAL A 211 8.14 -18.64 -1.25
C VAL A 211 9.58 -18.35 -1.66
N LYS A 212 10.52 -19.26 -1.36
CA LYS A 212 11.89 -19.16 -1.88
C LYS A 212 11.83 -19.13 -3.40
N GLU A 213 12.26 -18.03 -4.00
CA GLU A 213 12.24 -17.87 -5.46
C GLU A 213 13.39 -18.71 -6.05
N THR A 214 13.06 -19.71 -6.89
CA THR A 214 14.01 -20.40 -7.77
C THR A 214 14.29 -19.60 -9.05
#